data_AF-A0A558QQE3-F1
#
_entry.id   AF-A0A558QQE3-F1
#
_cell.length_a   1.000
_cell.length_b   1.000
_cell.length_c   1.000
_cell.angle_alpha   90.00
_cell.angle_beta   90.00
_cell.angle_gamma   90.00
#
_symmetry.space_group_name_H-M   'P 1'
#
loop_
_entity.id
_entity.type
_entity.pdbx_description
1 polymer ?
#
loop_
_entity_poly.entity_id
_entity_poly.type
_entity_poly.pdbx_seq_one_letter_code
_entity_poly.pdbx_strand_id
1 'polypeptide(L)'
;MPKTKTLAELADVILWSFDFAIDHAHAFFMDNVEWSHADSYFLSFVSDDVEERYTENVYLDSLSVKQKFKFIFDFGDEWRFECQVLREI
;
A
#
# COMPACT_ATOMS: atom_id res chain seq x y z
N MET A 1 3.33 6.38 11.47
CA MET A 1 4.53 5.52 11.41
C MET A 1 5.75 6.38 11.08
N PRO A 2 6.99 5.97 11.45
CA PRO A 2 8.20 6.65 11.01
C PRO A 2 8.28 6.75 9.48
N LYS A 3 8.77 7.87 8.94
CA LYS A 3 8.87 8.10 7.49
C LYS A 3 9.85 7.16 6.78
N THR A 4 10.79 6.56 7.52
CA THR A 4 11.75 5.57 7.02
C THR A 4 11.16 4.17 6.88
N LYS A 5 9.86 3.98 7.15
CA LYS A 5 9.14 2.73 6.92
C LYS A 5 8.66 2.65 5.48
N THR A 6 8.41 1.44 5.00
CA THR A 6 7.94 1.20 3.63
C THR A 6 6.43 1.09 3.52
N LEU A 7 5.88 1.07 2.30
CA LEU A 7 4.46 0.76 2.07
C LEU A 7 4.12 -0.68 2.50
N ALA A 8 5.05 -1.63 2.36
CA ALA A 8 4.85 -3.00 2.86
C ALA A 8 4.65 -3.01 4.39
N GLU A 9 5.50 -2.29 5.14
CA GLU A 9 5.34 -2.18 6.59
C GLU A 9 4.08 -1.41 7.01
N LEU A 10 3.58 -0.50 6.16
CA LEU A 10 2.27 0.12 6.35
C LEU A 10 1.13 -0.88 6.13
N ALA A 11 1.22 -1.76 5.12
CA ALA A 11 0.24 -2.83 4.90
C ALA A 11 0.14 -3.72 6.14
N ASP A 12 1.27 -4.15 6.71
CA ASP A 12 1.30 -4.97 7.94
C ASP A 12 0.52 -4.30 9.08
N VAL A 13 0.71 -3.00 9.29
CA VAL A 13 0.01 -2.25 10.35
C VAL A 13 -1.48 -2.10 10.06
N ILE A 14 -1.86 -1.83 8.80
CA ILE A 14 -3.28 -1.77 8.42
C ILE A 14 -3.92 -3.13 8.69
N LEU A 15 -3.38 -4.21 8.13
CA LEU A 15 -3.96 -5.55 8.27
C LEU A 15 -4.04 -6.00 9.74
N TRP A 16 -2.96 -5.78 10.50
CA TRP A 16 -2.96 -6.08 11.93
C TRP A 16 -4.01 -5.27 12.70
N SER A 17 -4.28 -4.02 12.32
CA SER A 17 -5.30 -3.18 12.99
C SER A 17 -6.75 -3.63 12.74
N PHE A 18 -6.97 -4.48 11.74
CA PHE A 18 -8.26 -5.07 11.40
C PHE A 18 -8.29 -6.60 11.62
N ASP A 19 -7.33 -7.14 12.40
CA ASP A 19 -7.22 -8.56 12.74
C ASP A 19 -7.06 -9.52 11.53
N PHE A 20 -6.50 -9.03 10.42
CA PHE A 20 -6.15 -9.87 9.27
C PHE A 20 -4.81 -10.60 9.47
N ALA A 21 -4.71 -11.79 8.89
CA ALA A 21 -3.43 -12.43 8.61
C ALA A 21 -2.78 -11.79 7.37
N ILE A 22 -1.45 -11.80 7.31
CA ILE A 22 -0.67 -11.27 6.17
C ILE A 22 -0.27 -12.45 5.28
N ASP A 23 -1.26 -13.10 4.68
CA ASP A 23 -1.12 -14.36 3.93
C ASP A 23 -1.54 -14.26 2.45
N HIS A 24 -2.09 -13.11 2.04
CA HIS A 24 -2.47 -12.81 0.66
C HIS A 24 -1.70 -11.61 0.11
N ALA A 25 -1.76 -11.43 -1.22
CA ALA A 25 -1.16 -10.29 -1.90
C ALA A 25 -1.90 -8.97 -1.62
N HIS A 26 -1.20 -7.86 -1.82
CA HIS A 26 -1.77 -6.52 -1.69
C HIS A 26 -1.19 -5.53 -2.69
N ALA A 27 -1.86 -4.39 -2.82
CA ALA A 27 -1.42 -3.25 -3.61
C ALA A 27 -1.85 -1.91 -3.02
N PHE A 28 -1.05 -0.88 -3.24
CA PHE A 28 -1.40 0.52 -3.00
C PHE A 28 -1.59 1.27 -4.32
N PHE A 29 -2.60 2.14 -4.37
CA PHE A 29 -2.89 3.02 -5.50
C PHE A 29 -2.87 4.48 -5.04
N MET A 30 -1.76 5.14 -5.34
CA MET A 30 -1.37 6.42 -4.75
C MET A 30 -2.01 7.62 -5.45
N ASP A 31 -2.58 7.41 -6.64
CA ASP A 31 -3.45 8.34 -7.37
C ASP A 31 -4.92 8.28 -6.90
N ASN A 32 -5.22 7.49 -5.87
CA ASN A 32 -6.55 7.29 -5.30
C ASN A 32 -7.56 6.66 -6.28
N VAL A 33 -7.08 5.90 -7.27
CA VAL A 33 -7.89 5.14 -8.24
C VAL A 33 -7.52 3.66 -8.16
N GLU A 34 -8.47 2.82 -7.75
CA GLU A 34 -8.30 1.37 -7.66
C GLU A 34 -7.90 0.79 -9.02
N TRP A 35 -6.92 -0.13 -9.03
CA TRP A 35 -6.40 -0.79 -10.24
C TRP A 35 -5.83 0.16 -11.31
N SER A 36 -5.48 1.39 -10.94
CA SER A 36 -4.74 2.29 -11.82
C SER A 36 -3.32 1.78 -12.06
N HIS A 37 -2.84 1.87 -13.30
CA HIS A 37 -1.44 1.60 -13.64
C HIS A 37 -0.54 2.84 -13.50
N ALA A 38 -1.12 4.03 -13.23
CA ALA A 38 -0.37 5.28 -13.26
C ALA A 38 0.54 5.45 -12.03
N ASP A 39 0.03 5.08 -10.84
CA ASP A 39 0.73 5.22 -9.57
C ASP A 39 0.39 4.09 -8.59
N SER A 40 0.60 2.86 -9.04
CA SER A 40 0.36 1.63 -8.27
C SER A 40 1.64 0.96 -7.82
N TYR A 41 1.56 0.31 -6.66
CA TYR A 41 2.65 -0.44 -6.07
C TYR A 41 2.16 -1.79 -5.54
N PHE A 42 2.80 -2.88 -5.97
CA PHE A 42 2.41 -4.25 -5.67
C PHE A 42 3.41 -4.93 -4.72
N LEU A 43 2.96 -5.94 -3.99
CA LEU A 43 3.88 -6.82 -3.26
C LEU A 43 4.77 -7.59 -4.26
N SER A 44 6.07 -7.67 -4.03
CA SER A 44 7.02 -8.26 -5.00
C SER A 44 6.73 -9.71 -5.39
N PHE A 45 6.05 -10.46 -4.52
CA PHE A 45 5.65 -11.85 -4.80
C PHE A 45 4.55 -11.98 -5.88
N VAL A 46 3.90 -10.88 -6.28
CA VAL A 46 2.80 -10.90 -7.27
C VAL A 46 3.31 -11.11 -8.69
N SER A 47 4.53 -10.68 -9.01
CA SER A 47 5.07 -10.70 -10.37
C SER A 47 6.59 -10.62 -10.37
N ASP A 48 7.23 -11.47 -11.18
CA ASP A 48 8.67 -11.39 -11.47
C ASP A 48 9.01 -10.28 -12.50
N ASP A 49 8.03 -9.44 -12.87
CA ASP A 49 8.26 -8.33 -13.80
C ASP A 49 9.10 -7.24 -13.12
N VAL A 50 10.33 -7.08 -13.62
CA VAL A 50 11.34 -6.15 -13.11
C VAL A 50 10.94 -4.68 -13.26
N GLU A 51 9.92 -4.38 -14.08
CA GLU A 51 9.38 -3.04 -14.26
C GLU A 51 8.30 -2.68 -13.21
N GLU A 52 7.84 -3.64 -12.40
CA GLU A 52 6.85 -3.37 -11.35
C GLU A 52 7.46 -2.63 -10.16
N ARG A 53 6.70 -1.63 -9.65
CA ARG A 53 7.09 -0.87 -8.47
C ARG A 53 6.64 -1.60 -7.22
N TYR A 54 7.58 -2.07 -6.41
CA TYR A 54 7.26 -2.88 -5.23
C TYR A 54 7.01 -2.06 -3.96
N THR A 55 6.05 -2.49 -3.14
CA THR A 55 5.72 -1.83 -1.85
C THR A 55 6.87 -1.82 -0.85
N GLU A 56 7.77 -2.79 -0.96
CA GLU A 56 8.96 -2.99 -0.14
C GLU A 56 10.03 -1.92 -0.41
N ASN A 57 9.94 -1.23 -1.55
CA ASN A 57 10.95 -0.26 -2.02
C ASN A 57 10.47 1.20 -1.97
N VAL A 58 9.25 1.45 -1.48
CA VAL A 58 8.67 2.79 -1.39
C VAL A 58 8.53 3.20 0.06
N TYR A 59 9.18 4.31 0.42
CA TYR A 59 9.19 4.83 1.78
C TYR A 59 8.05 5.82 2.02
N LEU A 60 7.60 5.90 3.27
CA LEU A 60 6.52 6.80 3.70
C LEU A 60 6.91 8.28 3.67
N ASP A 61 8.20 8.61 3.48
CA ASP A 61 8.68 9.98 3.26
C ASP A 61 8.21 10.59 1.93
N SER A 62 7.83 9.74 0.96
CA SER A 62 7.23 10.16 -0.31
C SER A 62 5.80 10.70 -0.16
N LEU A 63 5.14 10.42 0.97
CA LEU A 63 3.74 10.79 1.17
C LEU A 63 3.61 12.25 1.65
N SER A 64 2.59 12.92 1.13
CA SER A 64 2.27 14.31 1.50
C SER A 64 1.07 14.39 2.44
N VAL A 65 1.06 15.37 3.35
CA VAL A 65 -0.10 15.64 4.21
C VAL A 65 -1.35 15.90 3.36
N LYS A 66 -2.49 15.34 3.79
CA LYS A 66 -3.78 15.29 3.10
C LYS A 66 -3.85 14.40 1.86
N GLN A 67 -2.74 13.80 1.41
CA GLN A 67 -2.77 12.84 0.31
C GLN A 67 -3.73 11.69 0.65
N LYS A 68 -4.56 11.35 -0.32
CA LYS A 68 -5.47 10.20 -0.28
C LYS A 68 -4.94 9.13 -1.22
N PHE A 69 -5.12 7.89 -0.84
CA PHE A 69 -4.75 6.73 -1.64
C PHE A 69 -5.61 5.54 -1.25
N LYS A 70 -5.59 4.50 -2.10
CA LYS A 70 -6.32 3.25 -1.86
C LYS A 70 -5.34 2.14 -1.52
N PHE A 71 -5.79 1.22 -0.68
CA PHE A 71 -5.09 -0.02 -0.39
C PHE A 71 -6.05 -1.18 -0.62
N ILE A 72 -5.61 -2.18 -1.37
CA ILE A 72 -6.36 -3.41 -1.64
C ILE A 72 -5.57 -4.59 -1.09
N PHE A 73 -6.23 -5.42 -0.28
CA PHE A 73 -5.69 -6.67 0.25
C PHE A 73 -6.54 -7.84 -0.20
N ASP A 74 -5.88 -8.95 -0.50
CA ASP A 74 -6.47 -10.16 -1.09
C ASP A 74 -7.20 -9.85 -2.40
N PHE A 75 -6.56 -10.14 -3.53
CA PHE A 75 -7.15 -9.86 -4.85
C PHE A 75 -8.32 -10.80 -5.20
N GLY A 76 -8.57 -11.85 -4.42
CA GLY A 76 -9.75 -12.71 -4.54
C GLY A 76 -10.98 -12.08 -3.87
N ASP A 77 -10.88 -11.76 -2.58
CA ASP A 77 -11.97 -11.16 -1.80
C ASP A 77 -12.10 -9.63 -1.98
N GLU A 78 -11.02 -8.99 -2.43
CA GLU A 78 -10.88 -7.56 -2.74
C GLU A 78 -11.25 -6.64 -1.57
N TRP A 79 -10.57 -6.81 -0.42
CA TRP A 79 -10.72 -5.92 0.73
C TRP A 79 -10.16 -4.53 0.42
N ARG A 80 -11.01 -3.49 0.48
CA ARG A 80 -10.66 -2.11 0.11
C ARG A 80 -10.57 -1.20 1.32
N PHE A 81 -9.50 -0.43 1.37
CA PHE A 81 -9.25 0.57 2.40
C PHE A 81 -9.05 1.95 1.77
N GLU A 82 -9.72 2.95 2.36
CA GLU A 82 -9.49 4.35 2.03
C GLU A 82 -8.51 4.96 3.01
N CYS A 83 -7.38 5.46 2.52
CA CYS A 83 -6.32 5.98 3.36
C CYS A 83 -6.13 7.48 3.14
N GLN A 84 -5.80 8.20 4.22
CA GLN A 84 -5.43 9.61 4.15
C GLN A 84 -4.30 9.93 5.14
N VAL A 85 -3.29 10.65 4.68
CA VAL A 85 -2.25 11.18 5.56
C VAL A 85 -2.79 12.40 6.32
N LEU A 86 -3.00 12.26 7.63
CA LEU A 86 -3.61 13.34 8.42
C LEU A 86 -2.60 14.39 8.88
N ARG A 87 -1.39 13.96 9.25
CA ARG A 87 -0.33 14.83 9.79
C ARG A 87 1.03 14.15 9.73
N GLU A 88 2.07 14.97 9.77
CA GLU A 88 3.44 14.55 10.08
C GLU A 88 3.74 14.88 11.54
N ILE A 89 4.50 14.02 12.22
CA ILE A 89 4.87 14.14 13.63
C ILE A 89 6.39 14.01 13.73
#